data_AF-A0A7C9DUL2-F1
#
_entry.id   AF-A0A7C9DUL2-F1
#
_cell.length_a   1.000
_cell.length_b   1.000
_cell.length_c   1.000
_cell.angle_alpha   90.00
_cell.angle_beta   90.00
_cell.angle_gamma   90.00
#
_symmetry.space_group_name_H-M   'P 1'
#
loop_
_entity.id
_entity.type
_entity.pdbx_description
1 polymer ?
#
loop_
_entity_poly.entity_id
_entity_poly.type
_entity_poly.pdbx_seq_one_letter_code
_entity_poly.pdbx_strand_id
1 'polypeptide(L)'
;NIRDTYHSWLKENLKSNLTMWKLGTLPPALIAFKGHVHPIDPSWHLLGLGYQTKTKIESVKNAAVIHYNGQSKPWLPIGFDHLRPFWTKYVNYSNDFIRNCHILET
;
A
#
# COMPACT_ATOMS: atom_id res chain seq x y z
N ASN A 1 -14.09 21.53 10.83
CA ASN A 1 -14.37 21.24 9.40
C ASN A 1 -13.12 20.60 8.80
N ILE A 2 -13.19 19.33 8.38
CA ILE A 2 -12.03 18.55 7.90
C ILE A 2 -11.37 19.22 6.69
N ARG A 3 -12.18 19.74 5.75
CA ARG A 3 -11.70 20.39 4.53
C ARG A 3 -10.83 21.61 4.85
N ASP A 4 -11.29 22.47 5.75
CA ASP A 4 -10.59 23.71 6.10
C ASP A 4 -9.27 23.41 6.82
N THR A 5 -9.28 22.44 7.73
CA THR A 5 -8.06 21.96 8.40
C THR A 5 -7.06 21.39 7.40
N TYR A 6 -7.52 20.55 6.46
CA TYR A 6 -6.66 20.01 5.40
C TYR A 6 -6.00 21.11 4.58
N HIS A 7 -6.77 22.07 4.07
CA HIS A 7 -6.24 23.15 3.24
C HIS A 7 -5.32 24.10 4.03
N SER A 8 -5.59 24.33 5.31
CA SER A 8 -4.71 25.11 6.18
C SER A 8 -3.33 24.45 6.30
N TRP A 9 -3.27 23.16 6.63
CA TRP A 9 -2.00 22.44 6.75
C TRP A 9 -1.27 22.27 5.41
N LEU A 10 -2.01 22.10 4.31
CA LEU A 10 -1.42 22.09 2.97
C LEU A 10 -0.75 23.43 2.65
N LYS A 11 -1.41 24.55 2.95
CA LYS A 11 -0.87 25.89 2.73
C LYS A 11 0.38 26.15 3.59
N GLU A 12 0.35 25.80 4.87
CA GLU A 12 1.51 25.95 5.75
C GLU A 12 2.69 25.09 5.29
N ASN A 13 2.43 23.85 4.86
CA ASN A 13 3.48 22.98 4.32
C ASN A 13 4.19 23.59 3.10
N LEU A 14 3.42 24.15 2.16
CA LEU A 14 3.96 24.82 0.97
C LEU A 14 4.78 26.07 1.33
N LYS A 15 4.33 26.86 2.32
CA LYS A 15 5.06 28.06 2.79
C LYS A 15 6.39 27.75 3.45
N SER A 16 6.49 26.62 4.15
CA SER A 16 7.71 26.24 4.88
C SER A 16 8.83 25.69 3.99
N ASN A 17 8.68 25.69 2.66
CA ASN A 17 9.60 25.06 1.70
C ASN A 17 9.92 23.59 2.02
N LEU A 18 9.08 22.95 2.85
CA LEU A 18 9.05 21.51 2.97
C LEU A 18 8.48 21.04 1.65
N THR A 19 9.36 20.61 0.72
CA THR A 19 8.95 19.79 -0.41
C THR A 19 7.95 18.80 0.14
N MET A 20 6.72 18.84 -0.41
CA MET A 20 5.56 18.05 0.00
C MET A 20 6.07 16.82 0.73
N TRP A 21 5.85 16.72 2.05
CA TRP A 21 6.49 15.74 2.97
C TRP A 21 6.76 14.45 2.22
N LYS A 22 7.83 13.68 2.46
CA LYS A 22 8.12 12.44 1.68
C LYS A 22 6.91 11.52 1.41
N LEU A 23 5.85 11.61 2.23
CA LEU A 23 4.54 10.95 2.12
C LEU A 23 3.44 11.75 1.37
N GLY A 24 3.77 12.81 0.64
CA GLY A 24 2.86 13.66 -0.14
C GLY A 24 1.76 14.33 0.68
N THR A 25 0.52 14.11 0.23
CA THR A 25 -0.71 14.64 0.84
C THR A 25 -1.17 13.87 2.08
N LEU A 26 -0.52 12.75 2.43
CA LEU A 26 -0.94 11.92 3.55
C LEU A 26 -0.83 12.63 4.91
N PRO A 27 0.27 13.34 5.26
CA PRO A 27 0.36 14.02 6.55
C PRO A 27 -0.73 15.08 6.80
N PRO A 28 -1.02 16.02 5.88
CA PRO A 28 -2.10 16.98 6.11
C PRO A 28 -3.48 16.30 6.20
N ALA A 29 -3.70 15.20 5.46
CA ALA A 29 -4.92 14.41 5.60
C ALA A 29 -5.03 13.78 7.01
N LEU A 30 -3.98 13.14 7.52
CA LEU A 30 -4.01 12.54 8.86
C LEU A 30 -4.29 13.56 9.96
N ILE A 31 -3.74 14.78 9.84
CA ILE A 31 -4.03 15.86 10.80
C ILE A 31 -5.48 16.31 10.69
N ALA A 32 -5.99 16.51 9.47
CA ALA A 32 -7.37 16.94 9.22
C ALA A 32 -8.42 15.94 9.71
N PHE A 33 -8.10 14.64 9.65
CA PHE A 33 -8.98 13.56 10.11
C PHE A 33 -8.76 13.16 11.57
N LYS A 34 -7.85 13.81 12.30
CA LYS A 34 -7.59 13.48 13.72
C LYS A 34 -8.87 13.62 14.55
N GLY A 35 -9.26 12.56 15.24
CA GLY A 35 -10.51 12.50 16.02
C GLY A 35 -11.79 12.35 15.19
N HIS A 36 -11.68 12.24 13.86
CA HIS A 36 -12.78 12.05 12.91
C HIS A 36 -12.68 10.72 12.16
N VAL A 37 -11.98 9.74 12.73
CA VAL A 37 -11.81 8.40 12.15
C VAL A 37 -12.41 7.35 13.07
N HIS A 38 -12.89 6.26 12.46
CA HIS A 38 -13.31 5.06 13.16
C HIS A 38 -12.37 3.92 12.75
N PRO A 39 -11.72 3.22 13.70
CA PRO A 39 -10.92 2.05 13.36
C PRO A 39 -11.83 0.94 12.83
N ILE A 40 -11.38 0.25 11.79
CA ILE A 40 -12.04 -0.94 11.26
C ILE A 40 -11.19 -2.17 11.59
N ASP A 41 -11.81 -3.35 11.57
CA ASP A 41 -11.08 -4.60 11.77
C ASP A 41 -9.97 -4.74 10.70
N PRO A 42 -8.71 -5.06 11.10
CA PRO A 42 -7.60 -5.17 10.16
C PRO A 42 -7.79 -6.19 9.04
N SER A 43 -8.68 -7.18 9.21
CA SER A 43 -9.04 -8.13 8.14
C SER A 43 -9.69 -7.44 6.94
N TRP A 44 -10.30 -6.26 7.09
CA TRP A 44 -10.82 -5.52 5.93
C TRP A 44 -9.72 -5.06 4.98
N HIS A 45 -8.53 -4.71 5.50
CA HIS A 45 -7.44 -4.20 4.69
C HIS A 45 -6.08 -4.52 5.33
N LEU A 46 -5.44 -5.58 4.84
CA LEU A 46 -4.10 -5.99 5.27
C LEU A 46 -3.03 -5.32 4.40
N LEU A 47 -2.35 -4.34 4.99
CA LEU A 47 -1.24 -3.62 4.37
C LEU A 47 0.12 -4.09 4.90
N GLY A 48 1.16 -3.73 4.15
CA GLY A 48 2.57 -3.86 4.51
C GLY A 48 3.28 -5.00 3.81
N LEU A 49 2.64 -5.66 2.83
CA LEU A 49 3.13 -6.93 2.29
C LEU A 49 4.43 -6.80 1.48
N GLY A 50 4.81 -5.59 1.06
CA GLY A 50 6.11 -5.31 0.43
C GLY A 50 7.20 -4.83 1.41
N TYR A 51 6.94 -4.86 2.72
CA TYR A 51 7.89 -4.54 3.79
C TYR A 51 8.05 -5.68 4.81
N GLN A 52 7.02 -6.50 5.03
CA GLN A 52 6.94 -7.44 6.15
C GLN A 52 7.30 -8.87 5.76
N THR A 53 8.50 -9.32 6.15
CA THR A 53 9.00 -10.68 5.90
C THR A 53 8.29 -11.78 6.67
N LYS A 54 7.65 -11.45 7.81
CA LYS A 54 7.04 -12.41 8.75
C LYS A 54 5.51 -12.39 8.75
N THR A 55 4.91 -12.02 7.62
CA THR A 55 3.45 -11.98 7.49
C THR A 55 2.86 -13.38 7.62
N LYS A 56 1.87 -13.56 8.50
CA LYS A 56 1.16 -14.84 8.63
C LYS A 56 0.24 -15.05 7.42
N ILE A 57 0.45 -16.16 6.71
CA ILE A 57 -0.36 -16.56 5.55
C ILE A 57 -1.86 -16.58 5.85
N GLU A 58 -2.23 -17.02 7.05
CA GLU A 58 -3.63 -17.08 7.48
C GLU A 58 -4.29 -15.70 7.52
N SER A 59 -3.56 -14.68 7.97
CA SER A 59 -4.04 -13.30 7.95
C SER A 59 -4.25 -12.79 6.52
N VAL A 60 -3.39 -13.19 5.59
CA VAL A 60 -3.51 -12.82 4.16
C VAL A 60 -4.71 -13.48 3.52
N LYS A 61 -4.96 -14.76 3.83
CA LYS A 61 -6.12 -15.52 3.31
C LYS A 61 -7.45 -14.97 3.81
N ASN A 62 -7.50 -14.53 5.07
CA ASN A 62 -8.71 -14.04 5.72
C ASN A 62 -8.95 -12.55 5.48
N ALA A 63 -8.01 -11.84 4.84
CA ALA A 63 -8.17 -10.43 4.53
C ALA A 63 -9.05 -10.21 3.30
N ALA A 64 -9.96 -9.24 3.36
CA ALA A 64 -10.80 -8.84 2.24
C ALA A 64 -9.98 -8.15 1.14
N VAL A 65 -9.05 -7.28 1.54
CA VAL A 65 -8.12 -6.59 0.63
C VAL A 65 -6.70 -6.73 1.16
N ILE A 66 -5.77 -7.12 0.29
CA ILE A 66 -4.34 -7.17 0.58
C ILE A 66 -3.60 -6.08 -0.19
N HIS A 67 -2.64 -5.42 0.44
CA HIS A 67 -1.88 -4.33 -0.16
C HIS A 67 -0.38 -4.60 -0.06
N TYR A 68 0.25 -4.85 -1.21
CA TYR A 68 1.70 -4.90 -1.39
C TYR A 68 2.32 -3.51 -1.45
N ASN A 69 2.13 -2.66 -0.44
CA ASN A 69 2.90 -1.42 -0.31
C ASN A 69 4.34 -1.75 0.08
N GLY A 70 5.28 -0.97 -0.43
CA GLY A 70 6.72 -1.20 -0.25
C GLY A 70 7.43 -1.70 -1.48
N GLN A 71 8.71 -2.04 -1.29
CA GLN A 71 9.65 -2.32 -2.37
C GLN A 71 9.57 -3.78 -2.84
N SER A 72 9.31 -4.72 -1.92
CA SER A 72 9.21 -6.16 -2.21
C SER A 72 7.89 -6.53 -2.88
N LYS A 73 7.64 -5.98 -4.06
CA LYS A 73 6.47 -6.30 -4.88
C LYS A 73 6.52 -7.77 -5.35
N PRO A 74 5.37 -8.46 -5.47
CA PRO A 74 5.36 -9.89 -5.80
C PRO A 74 5.85 -10.19 -7.22
N TRP A 75 5.75 -9.21 -8.13
CA TRP A 75 6.26 -9.29 -9.50
C TRP A 75 7.76 -8.96 -9.64
N LEU A 76 8.46 -8.64 -8.55
CA LEU A 76 9.89 -8.36 -8.56
C LEU A 76 10.68 -9.53 -7.95
N PRO A 77 11.96 -9.74 -8.32
CA PRO A 77 12.80 -10.76 -7.71
C PRO A 77 12.92 -10.65 -6.18
N ILE A 78 12.86 -9.42 -5.65
CA ILE A 78 12.94 -9.12 -4.21
C ILE A 78 11.62 -9.34 -3.44
N GLY A 79 10.56 -9.81 -4.11
CA GLY A 79 9.28 -10.16 -3.48
C GLY A 79 9.41 -11.33 -2.50
N PHE A 80 8.55 -11.37 -1.49
CA PHE A 80 8.56 -12.48 -0.53
C PHE A 80 7.83 -13.70 -1.11
N ASP A 81 8.55 -14.82 -1.24
CA ASP A 81 8.05 -16.01 -1.95
C ASP A 81 6.73 -16.53 -1.38
N HIS A 82 6.59 -16.58 -0.06
CA HIS A 82 5.36 -17.01 0.61
C HIS A 82 4.14 -16.11 0.32
N LEU A 83 4.35 -14.87 -0.13
CA LEU A 83 3.29 -13.92 -0.48
C LEU A 83 3.03 -13.80 -1.98
N ARG A 84 3.93 -14.27 -2.85
CA ARG A 84 3.74 -14.18 -4.31
C ARG A 84 2.47 -14.88 -4.82
N PRO A 85 2.11 -16.11 -4.36
CA PRO A 85 0.97 -16.85 -4.90
C PRO A 85 -0.36 -16.11 -4.83
N PHE A 86 -0.53 -15.19 -3.88
CA PHE A 86 -1.76 -14.41 -3.75
C PHE A 86 -1.97 -13.41 -4.89
N TRP A 87 -0.90 -12.99 -5.57
CA TRP A 87 -0.95 -12.11 -6.73
C TRP A 87 -0.76 -12.87 -8.04
N THR A 88 0.21 -13.79 -8.11
CA THR A 88 0.57 -14.51 -9.35
C THR A 88 -0.57 -15.35 -9.91
N LYS A 89 -1.47 -15.87 -9.05
CA LYS A 89 -2.67 -16.60 -9.47
C LYS A 89 -3.64 -15.81 -10.37
N TYR A 90 -3.51 -14.48 -10.43
CA TYR A 90 -4.33 -13.61 -11.28
C TYR A 90 -3.59 -13.11 -12.53
N VAL A 91 -2.33 -13.49 -12.71
CA VAL A 91 -1.51 -13.06 -13.84
C VAL A 91 -1.87 -13.87 -15.07
N ASN A 92 -2.16 -13.17 -16.18
CA ASN A 92 -2.37 -13.81 -17.47
C ASN A 92 -1.02 -14.05 -18.16
N TYR A 93 -0.41 -15.20 -17.91
CA TYR A 93 0.87 -15.59 -18.53
C TYR A 93 0.77 -15.87 -20.04
N SER A 94 -0.43 -16.01 -20.60
CA SER A 94 -0.63 -16.11 -22.05
C SER A 94 -0.58 -14.74 -22.75
N ASN A 95 -0.60 -13.63 -22.00
CA ASN A 95 -0.50 -12.30 -22.59
C ASN A 95 0.94 -11.98 -23.03
N ASP A 96 1.12 -11.59 -24.29
CA ASP A 96 2.45 -11.35 -24.87
C ASP A 96 3.25 -10.27 -24.15
N PHE A 97 2.60 -9.20 -23.68
CA PHE A 97 3.27 -8.15 -22.93
C PHE A 97 3.75 -8.68 -21.57
N ILE A 98 2.91 -9.44 -20.87
CA ILE A 98 3.24 -10.02 -19.55
C ILE A 98 4.40 -11.02 -19.64
N ARG A 99 4.46 -11.83 -20.70
CA ARG A 99 5.57 -12.77 -20.93
C ARG A 99 6.93 -12.08 -20.98
N ASN A 100 6.98 -10.84 -21.48
CA ASN A 100 8.20 -10.04 -21.55
C ASN A 100 8.56 -9.35 -20.22
N CYS A 101 7.70 -9.42 -19.19
CA CYS A 101 7.96 -8.81 -17.88
C CYS A 101 8.81 -9.69 -16.94
N HIS A 102 9.16 -10.92 -17.33
CA HIS A 102 9.96 -11.86 -16.51
C HIS A 102 9.41 -12.07 -15.09
N ILE A 103 8.08 -12.09 -14.96
CA ILE A 103 7.41 -12.37 -13.68
C ILE A 103 7.63 -13.85 -13.34
N LEU A 104 8.12 -14.12 -12.13
CA LEU A 104 8.33 -15.49 -11.67
C LEU A 104 6.98 -16.22 -11.59
N GLU A 105 6.86 -17.31 -12.34
CA GLU A 105 5.79 -18.30 -12.17
C GLU A 105 6.05 -19.05 -10.86
N THR A 106 5.04 -19.12 -9.99
CA THR A 106 5.09 -19.80 -8.68
C THR A 106 4.49 -21.18 -8.76
#